data_AF-A0A956TJV3-F1
#
_entry.id   AF-A0A956TJV3-F1
#
_cell.length_a   1.000
_cell.length_b   1.000
_cell.length_c   1.000
_cell.angle_alpha   90.00
_cell.angle_beta   90.00
_cell.angle_gamma   90.00
#
_symmetry.space_group_name_H-M   'P 1'
#
loop_
_entity.id
_entity.type
_entity.pdbx_description
1 polymer ?
#
loop_
_entity_poly.entity_id
_entity_poly.type
_entity_poly.pdbx_seq_one_letter_code
_entity_poly.pdbx_strand_id
1 'polypeptide(L)' 'DTHAFDATIELITQAGVATVPGSSFYRTTDAVGCPDTDRYLRFCFPKTEATLAEAEAKLLQWRKPGEPN' A
#
# COMPACT_ATOMS: atom_id res chain seq x y z
N ASP A 1 13.94 -2.08 4.70
CA ASP A 1 12.81 -2.91 5.14
C ASP A 1 11.71 -2.05 5.72
N THR A 2 10.75 -1.63 4.88
CA THR A 2 9.51 -0.99 5.34
C THR A 2 8.45 -2.09 5.42
N HIS A 3 7.82 -2.24 6.58
CA HIS A 3 6.74 -3.21 6.78
C HIS A 3 5.46 -2.74 6.06
N ALA A 4 4.60 -3.66 5.62
CA ALA A 4 3.39 -3.33 4.85
C ALA A 4 2.44 -2.44 5.63
N PHE A 5 2.40 -2.58 6.96
CA PHE A 5 1.61 -1.69 7.80
C PHE A 5 2.12 -0.24 7.73
N ASP A 6 3.42 -0.03 7.89
CA ASP A 6 4.04 1.30 7.82
C ASP A 6 3.83 1.92 6.43
N ALA A 7 4.03 1.14 5.37
CA ALA A 7 3.77 1.59 4.00
C ALA A 7 2.31 1.98 3.77
N THR A 8 1.35 1.30 4.41
CA THR A 8 -0.07 1.67 4.36
C THR A 8 -0.30 3.04 4.99
N ILE A 9 0.30 3.29 6.17
CA ILE A 9 0.18 4.57 6.87
C ILE A 9 0.83 5.69 6.05
N GLU A 10 2.01 5.46 5.46
CA GLU A 10 2.67 6.43 4.59
C GLU A 10 1.81 6.79 3.37
N LEU A 11 1.26 5.80 2.67
CA LEU A 11 0.37 6.02 1.53
C LEU A 11 -0.87 6.84 1.90
N ILE A 12 -1.48 6.56 3.06
CA ILE A 12 -2.67 7.30 3.52
C ILE A 12 -2.29 8.74 3.87
N THR A 13 -1.24 8.92 4.67
CA THR A 13 -0.93 10.22 5.29
C THR A 13 -0.13 11.15 4.39
N GLN A 14 0.71 10.60 3.51
CA GLN A 14 1.61 11.38 2.65
C GLN A 14 1.15 11.39 1.20
N ALA A 15 0.65 10.25 0.68
CA ALA A 15 0.15 10.16 -0.69
C ALA A 15 -1.35 10.51 -0.80
N GLY A 16 -2.11 10.41 0.30
CA GLY A 16 -3.57 10.54 0.25
C GLY A 16 -4.26 9.38 -0.47
N VAL A 17 -3.63 8.19 -0.50
CA VAL A 17 -4.15 6.97 -1.15
C VAL A 17 -4.32 5.87 -0.11
N ALA A 18 -5.53 5.33 0.02
CA ALA A 18 -5.81 4.26 0.95
C ALA A 18 -5.49 2.87 0.37
N THR A 19 -4.85 2.03 1.20
CA THR A 19 -4.57 0.61 0.90
C THR A 19 -4.83 -0.25 2.14
N VAL A 20 -4.77 -1.57 1.98
CA VAL A 20 -4.88 -2.53 3.09
C VAL A 20 -3.62 -3.38 3.14
N PRO A 21 -2.95 -3.53 4.30
CA PRO A 21 -1.76 -4.37 4.38
C PRO A 21 -2.13 -5.85 4.29
N GLY A 22 -1.30 -6.63 3.59
CA GLY A 22 -1.53 -8.06 3.36
C GLY A 22 -1.64 -8.85 4.66
N SER A 23 -0.91 -8.45 5.70
CA SER A 23 -0.98 -9.00 7.04
C SER A 23 -2.37 -8.91 7.69
N SER A 24 -3.28 -8.05 7.22
CA SER A 24 -4.67 -8.00 7.72
C SER A 24 -5.48 -9.26 7.40
N PHE A 25 -5.02 -10.09 6.45
CA PHE A 25 -5.74 -11.28 5.99
C PHE A 25 -5.20 -12.59 6.55
N TYR A 26 -4.07 -12.55 7.26
CA TYR A 26 -3.38 -13.74 7.74
C TYR A 26 -3.02 -13.58 9.21
N ARG A 27 -2.96 -14.71 9.91
CA ARG A 27 -2.41 -14.73 11.26
C ARG A 27 -0.89 -14.63 11.15
N THR A 28 -0.32 -13.74 11.95
CA THR A 28 1.13 -13.43 11.95
C THR A 28 1.90 -14.23 12.99
N THR A 29 1.21 -15.03 13.83
CA THR A 29 1.76 -15.67 15.03
C THR A 29 1.97 -17.17 14.91
N ASP A 30 1.47 -17.81 13.86
CA ASP A 30 1.55 -19.25 13.63
C ASP A 30 2.48 -19.54 12.45
N ALA A 31 3.37 -20.52 12.62
CA ALA A 31 4.33 -21.00 11.61
C ALA A 31 3.68 -21.59 10.34
N VAL A 32 2.34 -21.51 10.24
CA VAL A 32 1.49 -21.93 9.11
C VAL A 32 0.98 -20.71 8.33
N GLY A 33 1.25 -19.49 8.80
CA GLY A 33 0.93 -18.24 8.12
C GLY A 33 1.76 -18.04 6.85
N CYS A 34 1.28 -17.16 5.96
CA CYS A 34 2.02 -16.80 4.75
C CYS A 34 3.19 -15.85 5.12
N PRO A 35 4.46 -16.28 4.94
CA PRO A 35 5.62 -15.60 5.52
C PRO A 35 5.88 -14.19 4.96
N ASP A 36 5.34 -13.89 3.79
CA ASP A 36 5.59 -12.62 3.09
C ASP A 36 4.44 -11.61 3.19
N THR A 37 3.43 -11.88 4.03
CA THR A 37 2.22 -11.02 4.14
C THR A 37 2.52 -9.59 4.55
N ASP A 38 3.64 -9.38 5.23
CA ASP A 38 4.13 -8.07 5.64
C ASP A 38 4.90 -7.31 4.55
N ARG A 39 4.97 -7.86 3.33
CA ARG A 39 5.56 -7.21 2.15
C ARG A 39 4.50 -6.80 1.11
N TYR A 40 3.24 -7.18 1.31
CA TYR A 40 2.18 -6.96 0.33
C TYR A 40 1.18 -5.90 0.77
N LEU A 41 0.70 -5.13 -0.21
CA LEU A 41 -0.41 -4.19 -0.08
C LEU A 41 -1.53 -4.58 -1.03
N ARG A 42 -2.79 -4.41 -0.60
CA ARG A 42 -3.98 -4.65 -1.42
C ARG A 42 -4.62 -3.33 -1.83
N PHE A 43 -4.72 -3.13 -3.14
CA PHE A 43 -5.52 -2.06 -3.75
C PHE A 43 -6.89 -2.58 -4.22
N CYS A 44 -7.87 -1.70 -4.32
CA CYS A 44 -9.20 -2.01 -4.85
C CYS A 44 -9.43 -1.23 -6.14
N PHE A 45 -9.27 -1.89 -7.28
CA PHE A 45 -9.40 -1.30 -8.62
C PHE A 45 -10.85 -1.11 -9.14
N PRO A 46 -11.90 -1.82 -8.68
CA PRO A 46 -13.27 -1.55 -9.11
C PRO A 46 -13.75 -0.21 -8.55
N LYS A 47 -13.48 0.87 -9.28
CA LYS A 47 -13.74 2.27 -8.97
C LYS A 47 -14.11 3.00 -10.26
N THR A 48 -14.56 4.25 -10.17
CA THR A 48 -14.75 5.08 -11.36
C THR A 48 -13.39 5.44 -11.96
N GLU A 49 -13.33 5.69 -13.27
CA GLU A 49 -12.11 6.15 -13.94
C GLU A 49 -11.55 7.42 -13.29
N ALA A 50 -12.42 8.36 -12.89
CA ALA A 50 -12.03 9.57 -12.19
C ALA A 50 -11.29 9.28 -10.87
N THR A 51 -11.75 8.31 -10.08
CA THR A 51 -11.06 7.90 -8.84
C THR A 51 -9.71 7.25 -9.13
N LEU A 52 -9.61 6.45 -10.20
CA LEU A 52 -8.34 5.83 -10.59
C LEU A 52 -7.32 6.87 -11.06
N ALA A 53 -7.75 7.85 -11.87
CA ALA A 53 -6.91 8.94 -12.35
C ALA A 53 -6.43 9.86 -11.21
N GLU A 54 -7.30 10.16 -10.22
CA GLU A 54 -6.89 10.92 -9.05
C GLU A 54 -5.85 10.17 -8.19
N ALA A 55 -6.04 8.85 -8.02
CA ALA A 55 -5.07 8.01 -7.30
C ALA A 55 -3.72 7.95 -8.04
N GLU A 56 -3.72 7.82 -9.37
CA GLU A 56 -2.51 7.89 -10.18
C GLU A 56 -1.77 9.21 -10.00
N ALA A 57 -2.49 10.35 -10.11
CA ALA A 57 -1.90 11.67 -9.94
C ALA A 57 -1.24 11.84 -8.55
N LYS A 58 -1.91 11.38 -7.49
CA LYS A 58 -1.39 11.38 -6.12
C LYS A 58 -0.13 10.53 -5.98
N LEU A 59 -0.13 9.31 -6.53
CA LEU A 59 1.01 8.40 -6.47
C LEU A 59 2.23 8.94 -7.23
N LEU A 60 2.01 9.56 -8.40
CA LEU A 60 3.08 10.21 -9.17
C LEU A 60 3.70 11.41 -8.42
N GLN A 61 2.90 12.14 -7.65
CA GLN A 61 3.37 13.26 -6.83
C GLN A 61 4.09 12.80 -5.56
N TRP A 62 3.65 11.68 -4.97
CA TRP A 62 4.19 11.10 -3.74
C TRP A 62 5.56 10.41 -3.93
N ARG A 63 6.48 10.96 -4.73
CA ARG A 63 7.83 10.39 -4.88
C ARG A 63 8.43 10.07 -3.52
N LYS A 64 8.77 8.79 -3.29
CA LYS A 64 9.62 8.43 -2.15
C LYS A 64 10.91 9.26 -2.26
N PRO A 65 11.36 9.92 -1.17
CA PRO A 65 12.63 10.63 -1.20
C PRO A 65 13.77 9.68 -1.63
N GLY A 66 14.31 9.84 -2.84
CA GLY A 66 15.52 9.12 -3.27
C GLY A 66 15.55 8.49 -4.68
N GLU A 67 14.44 8.40 -5.43
CA GLU A 67 14.47 7.77 -6.77
C GLU A 67 14.49 8.80 -7.93
N PRO A 68 15.40 8.66 -8.93
CA PRO A 68 15.44 9.49 -10.13
C PRO A 68 14.37 9.09 -11.17
N ASN A 69 14.07 10.04 -12.08
CA ASN A 69 13.10 9.91 -13.17
C ASN A 69 13.49 8.85 -14.22
#